data_AF-A0A7W0PKI1-F1
#
_entry.id   AF-A0A7W0PKI1-F1
#
_cell.length_a   1.000
_cell.length_b   1.000
_cell.length_c   1.000
_cell.angle_alpha   90.00
_cell.angle_beta   90.00
_cell.angle_gamma   90.00
#
_symmetry.space_group_name_H-M   'P 1'
#
loop_
_entity.id
_entity.type
_entity.pdbx_description
1 polymer ?
#
loop_
_entity_poly.entity_id
_entity_poly.type
_entity_poly.pdbx_seq_one_letter_code
_entity_poly.pdbx_strand_id
1 'polypeptide(L)'
;MWNVVSGVAWRTLKNALTNPQIFLPTMLFPLFFFTAFAGGLSQLREIPGFDFPPGYTAFQFVFVLLQSAAFSGVFTGFGVARDFEGGFGKRLLLAAPHRSGIVVGYALAALLRWLVVAAVLTVVAVVAGMQVGGGPVDLVGLFV
;
A
#
# COMPACT_ATOMS: atom_id res chain seq x y z
N MET A 1 5.54 -4.75 25.48
CA MET A 1 4.66 -4.39 24.35
C MET A 1 5.36 -4.51 23.00
N TRP A 2 6.54 -3.90 22.82
CA TRP A 2 7.28 -3.90 21.55
C TRP A 2 7.61 -5.29 20.98
N ASN A 3 8.00 -6.26 21.81
CA ASN A 3 8.28 -7.63 21.36
C ASN A 3 7.07 -8.31 20.69
N VAL A 4 5.85 -7.98 21.14
CA VAL A 4 4.61 -8.49 20.54
C VAL A 4 4.35 -7.79 19.20
N VAL A 5 4.53 -6.46 19.16
CA VAL A 5 4.37 -5.66 17.93
C VAL A 5 5.32 -6.15 16.85
N SER A 6 6.61 -6.24 17.15
CA SER A 6 7.64 -6.67 16.18
C SER A 6 7.45 -8.12 15.75
N GLY A 7 7.09 -9.02 16.67
CA GLY A 7 6.83 -10.43 16.35
C GLY A 7 5.63 -10.62 15.42
N VAL A 8 4.51 -9.95 15.70
CA VAL A 8 3.31 -9.98 14.85
C VAL A 8 3.60 -9.31 13.51
N ALA A 9 4.30 -8.17 13.51
CA ALA A 9 4.63 -7.43 12.30
C ALA A 9 5.53 -8.26 11.37
N TRP A 10 6.61 -8.82 11.90
CA TRP A 10 7.54 -9.66 11.16
C TRP A 10 6.86 -10.89 10.57
N ARG A 11 6.06 -11.62 11.36
CA ARG A 11 5.34 -12.80 10.88
C ARG A 11 4.41 -12.44 9.72
N THR A 12 3.61 -11.39 9.91
CA THR A 12 2.63 -10.95 8.92
C THR A 12 3.32 -10.50 7.63
N LEU A 13 4.41 -9.72 7.75
CA LEU A 13 5.18 -9.25 6.60
C LEU A 13 5.87 -10.41 5.86
N LYS A 14 6.52 -11.32 6.59
CA LYS A 14 7.14 -12.52 6.01
C LYS A 14 6.09 -13.36 5.29
N ASN A 15 4.93 -13.60 5.90
CA ASN A 15 3.85 -14.35 5.28
C ASN A 15 3.37 -13.69 3.97
N ALA A 16 3.21 -12.37 3.96
CA ALA A 16 2.80 -11.63 2.78
C ALA A 16 3.85 -11.66 1.67
N LEU A 17 5.14 -11.54 1.99
CA LEU A 17 6.23 -11.52 1.01
C LEU A 17 6.57 -12.91 0.48
N THR A 18 6.41 -13.97 1.28
CA THR A 18 6.71 -15.34 0.89
C THR A 18 5.53 -16.05 0.23
N ASN A 19 4.30 -15.51 0.31
CA ASN A 19 3.14 -16.03 -0.43
C ASN A 19 2.90 -15.23 -1.72
N PRO A 20 3.25 -15.77 -2.90
CA PRO A 20 3.06 -15.08 -4.18
C PRO A 20 1.60 -14.70 -4.42
N GLN A 21 0.66 -15.56 -4.00
CA GLN A 21 -0.79 -15.35 -4.10
C GLN A 21 -1.30 -14.09 -3.35
N ILE A 22 -0.58 -13.60 -2.34
CA ILE A 22 -0.94 -12.36 -1.62
C ILE A 22 -0.17 -11.19 -2.21
N PHE A 23 1.13 -11.40 -2.48
CA PHE A 23 2.03 -10.36 -2.95
C PHE A 23 1.69 -9.88 -4.37
N LEU A 24 1.54 -10.80 -5.32
CA LEU A 24 1.35 -10.47 -6.73
C LEU A 24 0.08 -9.63 -6.95
N PRO A 25 -1.13 -10.02 -6.48
CA PRO A 25 -2.33 -9.24 -6.75
C PRO A 25 -2.27 -7.84 -6.13
N THR A 26 -1.69 -7.72 -4.93
CA THR A 26 -1.54 -6.42 -4.26
C THR A 26 -0.67 -5.45 -5.06
N MET A 27 0.33 -5.95 -5.80
CA MET A 27 1.22 -5.11 -6.61
C MET A 27 0.74 -4.93 -8.05
N LEU A 28 0.24 -6.00 -8.66
CA LEU A 28 -0.20 -6.00 -10.07
C LEU A 28 -1.43 -5.14 -10.28
N PHE A 29 -2.41 -5.16 -9.38
CA PHE A 29 -3.63 -4.36 -9.57
C PHE A 29 -3.35 -2.86 -9.61
N PRO A 30 -2.63 -2.24 -8.65
CA PRO A 30 -2.27 -0.83 -8.73
C PRO A 30 -1.47 -0.49 -9.99
N LEU A 31 -0.49 -1.32 -10.36
CA LEU A 31 0.30 -1.07 -11.57
C LEU A 31 -0.53 -1.14 -12.85
N PHE A 32 -1.42 -2.12 -12.95
CA PHE A 32 -2.34 -2.27 -14.06
C PHE A 32 -3.31 -1.07 -14.14
N PHE A 33 -3.90 -0.66 -13.03
CA PHE A 33 -4.79 0.50 -13.03
C PHE A 33 -4.05 1.79 -13.35
N PHE A 34 -2.83 1.96 -12.85
CA PHE A 34 -1.99 3.10 -13.20
C PHE A 34 -1.72 3.15 -14.70
N THR A 35 -1.25 2.06 -15.31
CA THR A 35 -0.97 2.05 -16.75
C THR A 35 -2.23 2.21 -17.59
N ALA A 36 -3.34 1.56 -17.22
CA ALA A 36 -4.61 1.66 -17.92
C ALA A 36 -5.16 3.09 -17.90
N PHE A 37 -5.17 3.75 -16.74
CA PHE A 37 -5.72 5.10 -16.62
C PHE A 37 -4.74 6.18 -17.07
N ALA A 38 -3.49 6.15 -16.61
CA ALA A 38 -2.50 7.17 -16.98
C ALA A 38 -2.20 7.13 -18.49
N GLY A 39 -2.13 5.93 -19.08
CA GLY A 39 -1.97 5.75 -20.53
C GLY A 39 -3.26 6.02 -21.29
N GLY A 40 -4.33 5.28 -20.97
CA GLY A 40 -5.58 5.28 -21.73
C GLY A 40 -6.36 6.60 -21.66
N LEU A 41 -6.20 7.37 -20.59
CA LEU A 41 -6.85 8.66 -20.41
C LEU A 41 -5.87 9.84 -20.47
N SER A 42 -4.64 9.62 -20.97
CA SER A 42 -3.61 10.66 -21.10
C SER A 42 -4.08 11.90 -21.86
N GLN A 43 -4.99 11.75 -22.84
CA GLN A 43 -5.56 12.86 -23.60
C GLN A 43 -6.43 13.81 -22.76
N LEU A 44 -6.86 13.40 -21.56
CA LEU A 44 -7.56 14.30 -20.64
C LEU A 44 -6.70 15.48 -20.19
N ARG A 45 -5.38 15.44 -20.40
CA ARG A 45 -4.50 16.60 -20.17
C ARG A 45 -4.76 17.77 -21.14
N GLU A 46 -5.43 17.53 -22.27
CA GLU A 46 -5.64 18.52 -23.34
C GLU A 46 -7.07 19.11 -23.33
N ILE A 47 -7.92 18.68 -22.39
CA ILE A 47 -9.29 19.17 -22.31
C ILE A 47 -9.33 20.62 -21.78
N PRO A 48 -10.16 21.49 -22.39
CA PRO A 48 -10.39 22.83 -21.86
C PRO A 48 -10.86 22.77 -20.39
N GLY A 49 -10.13 23.43 -19.49
CA GLY A 49 -10.45 23.50 -18.05
C GLY A 49 -9.69 22.52 -17.15
N PHE A 50 -8.87 21.61 -17.70
CA PHE A 50 -7.93 20.83 -16.90
C PHE A 50 -6.63 21.62 -16.68
N ASP A 51 -6.52 22.25 -15.51
CA ASP A 51 -5.37 23.09 -15.16
C ASP A 51 -4.66 22.50 -13.92
N PHE A 52 -3.90 21.42 -14.15
CA PHE A 52 -3.08 20.78 -13.13
C PHE A 52 -1.61 20.84 -13.54
N PRO A 53 -0.77 21.67 -12.88
CA PRO A 53 0.59 21.94 -13.35
C PRO A 53 1.48 20.70 -13.53
N PRO A 54 1.42 19.67 -12.65
CA PRO A 54 2.17 18.42 -12.84
C PRO A 54 1.61 17.48 -13.93
N GLY A 55 0.44 17.80 -14.50
CA GLY A 55 -0.20 17.04 -15.57
C GLY A 55 -1.02 15.83 -15.12
N TYR A 56 -1.81 15.28 -16.05
CA TYR A 56 -2.80 14.22 -15.79
C TYR A 56 -2.18 12.94 -15.18
N THR A 57 -0.97 12.56 -15.60
CA THR A 57 -0.29 11.38 -15.07
C THR A 57 -0.02 11.48 -13.56
N ALA A 58 0.39 12.66 -13.07
CA ALA A 58 0.62 12.89 -11.65
C ALA A 58 -0.69 12.91 -10.85
N PHE A 59 -1.75 13.48 -11.42
CA PHE A 59 -3.09 13.40 -10.84
C PHE A 59 -3.54 11.93 -10.68
N GLN A 60 -3.38 11.13 -11.73
CA GLN A 60 -3.76 9.72 -11.72
C GLN A 60 -2.90 8.89 -10.77
N PHE A 61 -1.62 9.22 -10.62
CA PHE A 61 -0.74 8.57 -9.67
C PHE A 61 -1.24 8.71 -8.23
N VAL A 62 -1.64 9.91 -7.79
CA VAL A 62 -2.18 10.13 -6.44
C VAL A 62 -3.41 9.27 -6.19
N PHE A 63 -4.33 9.21 -7.17
CA PHE A 63 -5.51 8.35 -7.07
C PHE A 63 -5.15 6.87 -6.88
N VAL A 64 -4.24 6.34 -7.71
CA VAL A 64 -3.84 4.94 -7.63
C VAL A 64 -3.03 4.66 -6.36
N LEU A 65 -2.23 5.62 -5.89
CA LEU A 65 -1.47 5.49 -4.65
C LEU A 65 -2.43 5.34 -3.45
N LEU A 66 -3.47 6.18 -3.36
CA LEU A 66 -4.50 6.06 -2.33
C LEU A 66 -5.29 4.75 -2.45
N GLN A 67 -5.65 4.36 -3.68
CA GLN A 67 -6.32 3.09 -3.93
C GLN A 67 -5.46 1.89 -3.47
N SER A 68 -4.16 1.93 -3.70
CA SER A 68 -3.23 0.88 -3.24
C SER A 68 -3.14 0.80 -1.71
N ALA A 69 -3.23 1.94 -1.01
CA ALA A 69 -3.28 1.99 0.45
C ALA A 69 -4.56 1.33 0.97
N ALA A 70 -5.71 1.64 0.34
CA ALA A 70 -6.98 1.04 0.68
C ALA A 70 -6.96 -0.49 0.48
N PHE A 71 -6.44 -0.98 -0.66
CA PHE A 71 -6.26 -2.41 -0.88
C PHE A 71 -5.34 -3.04 0.16
N SER A 72 -4.26 -2.35 0.56
CA SER A 72 -3.39 -2.87 1.61
C SER A 72 -4.15 -3.07 2.92
N GLY A 73 -5.01 -2.13 3.30
CA GLY A 73 -5.90 -2.26 4.47
C GLY A 73 -6.83 -3.47 4.36
N VAL A 74 -7.52 -3.64 3.23
CA VAL A 74 -8.48 -4.74 3.01
C VAL A 74 -7.79 -6.10 3.11
N PHE A 75 -6.65 -6.29 2.44
CA PHE A 75 -5.91 -7.55 2.48
C PHE A 75 -5.38 -7.87 3.88
N THR A 76 -4.95 -6.86 4.64
CA THR A 76 -4.59 -7.04 6.06
C THR A 76 -5.81 -7.49 6.87
N GLY A 77 -6.98 -6.89 6.63
CA GLY A 77 -8.24 -7.31 7.27
C GLY A 77 -8.57 -8.78 7.03
N PHE A 78 -8.46 -9.25 5.78
CA PHE A 78 -8.62 -10.68 5.47
C PHE A 78 -7.55 -11.57 6.11
N GLY A 79 -6.31 -11.09 6.22
CA GLY A 79 -5.25 -11.79 6.94
C GLY A 79 -5.59 -11.98 8.43
N VAL A 80 -6.04 -10.91 9.08
CA VAL A 80 -6.47 -10.93 10.48
C VAL A 80 -7.66 -11.88 10.65
N ALA A 81 -8.70 -11.77 9.80
CA ALA A 81 -9.87 -12.66 9.87
C ALA A 81 -9.46 -14.14 9.79
N ARG A 82 -8.62 -14.51 8.82
CA ARG A 82 -8.10 -15.89 8.68
C ARG A 82 -7.29 -16.35 9.90
N ASP A 83 -6.50 -15.47 10.50
CA ASP A 83 -5.77 -15.80 11.72
C ASP A 83 -6.74 -16.10 12.89
N PHE A 84 -7.86 -15.38 12.96
CA PHE A 84 -8.91 -15.65 13.96
C PHE A 84 -9.69 -16.94 13.67
N GLU A 85 -10.09 -17.17 12.42
CA GLU A 85 -10.77 -18.40 11.98
C GLU A 85 -9.91 -19.65 12.22
N GLY A 86 -8.60 -19.57 11.96
CA GLY A 86 -7.64 -20.65 12.22
C GLY A 86 -7.30 -20.85 13.71
N GLY A 87 -7.92 -20.09 14.62
CA GLY A 87 -7.68 -20.15 16.07
C GLY A 87 -6.30 -19.66 16.51
N PHE A 88 -5.47 -19.15 15.59
CA PHE A 88 -4.18 -18.52 15.91
C PHE A 88 -4.40 -17.20 16.65
N GLY A 89 -5.33 -16.36 16.19
CA GLY A 89 -5.68 -15.09 16.82
C GLY A 89 -6.13 -15.27 18.28
N LYS A 90 -6.91 -16.33 18.56
CA LYS A 90 -7.34 -16.66 19.93
C LYS A 90 -6.16 -17.05 20.83
N ARG A 91 -5.22 -17.86 20.31
CA ARG A 91 -3.98 -18.21 21.02
C ARG A 91 -3.07 -17.00 21.24
N LEU A 92 -2.99 -16.11 20.27
CA LEU A 92 -2.22 -14.88 20.34
C LEU A 92 -2.75 -13.93 21.43
N LEU A 93 -4.08 -13.83 21.57
CA LEU A 93 -4.72 -13.05 22.63
C LEU A 93 -4.47 -13.60 24.04
N LEU A 94 -4.29 -14.92 24.18
CA LEU A 94 -3.94 -15.55 25.46
C LEU A 94 -2.45 -15.36 25.79
N ALA A 95 -1.59 -15.34 24.78
CA ALA A 95 -0.14 -15.20 24.96
C ALA A 95 0.34 -13.74 25.10
N ALA A 96 -0.42 -12.77 24.58
CA ALA A 96 -0.02 -11.36 24.56
C ALA A 96 -0.44 -10.64 25.87
N PRO A 97 0.50 -10.07 26.64
CA PRO A 97 0.17 -9.33 27.85
C PRO A 97 -0.66 -8.06 27.59
N HIS A 98 -0.53 -7.48 26.39
CA HIS A 98 -1.23 -6.26 25.97
C HIS A 98 -1.87 -6.47 24.60
N ARG A 99 -3.20 -6.49 24.53
CA ARG A 99 -3.97 -6.74 23.29
C ARG A 99 -3.75 -5.66 22.22
N SER A 100 -3.50 -4.42 22.62
CA SER A 100 -3.16 -3.31 21.72
C SER A 100 -1.90 -3.57 20.90
N GLY A 101 -0.93 -4.31 21.44
CA GLY A 101 0.30 -4.67 20.73
C GLY A 101 0.06 -5.55 19.50
N ILE A 102 -1.02 -6.35 19.49
CA ILE A 102 -1.40 -7.17 18.34
C ILE A 102 -1.92 -6.28 17.20
N VAL A 103 -2.81 -5.34 17.54
CA VAL A 103 -3.40 -4.41 16.56
C VAL A 103 -2.32 -3.54 15.93
N VAL A 104 -1.44 -2.97 16.75
CA VAL A 104 -0.30 -2.16 16.27
C VAL A 104 0.65 -3.01 15.42
N GLY A 105 0.87 -4.27 15.75
CA GLY A 105 1.68 -5.19 14.94
C GLY A 105 1.10 -5.44 13.55
N TYR A 106 -0.21 -5.66 13.44
CA TYR A 106 -0.88 -5.80 12.14
C TYR A 106 -0.88 -4.49 11.35
N ALA A 107 -1.14 -3.36 12.00
CA ALA A 107 -1.09 -2.04 11.37
C ALA A 107 0.31 -1.73 10.81
N LEU A 108 1.36 -2.01 11.60
CA LEU A 108 2.74 -1.81 11.18
C LEU A 108 3.11 -2.71 9.99
N ALA A 109 2.71 -3.98 10.01
CA ALA A 109 2.92 -4.87 8.86
C ALA A 109 2.18 -4.39 7.60
N ALA A 110 0.94 -3.91 7.75
CA ALA A 110 0.16 -3.38 6.64
C ALA A 110 0.82 -2.15 6.01
N LEU A 111 1.32 -1.24 6.86
CA LEU A 111 2.01 -0.04 6.44
C LEU A 111 3.34 -0.37 5.75
N LEU A 112 4.17 -1.21 6.35
CA LEU A 112 5.45 -1.63 5.74
C LEU A 112 5.24 -2.32 4.40
N ARG A 113 4.22 -3.17 4.29
CA ARG A 113 3.87 -3.81 3.01
C ARG A 113 3.37 -2.80 1.98
N TRP A 114 2.53 -1.86 2.39
CA TRP A 114 2.05 -0.80 1.50
C TRP A 114 3.21 0.06 1.00
N LEU A 115 4.18 0.41 1.86
CA LEU A 115 5.36 1.17 1.47
C LEU A 115 6.15 0.50 0.34
N VAL A 116 6.23 -0.83 0.31
CA VAL A 116 6.86 -1.56 -0.80
C VAL A 116 6.08 -1.35 -2.10
N VAL A 117 4.75 -1.47 -2.06
CA VAL A 117 3.89 -1.26 -3.25
C VAL A 117 3.96 0.19 -3.71
N ALA A 118 3.91 1.14 -2.79
CA ALA A 118 4.02 2.57 -3.03
C ALA A 118 5.37 2.93 -3.67
N ALA A 119 6.47 2.39 -3.16
CA ALA A 119 7.80 2.60 -3.73
C ALA A 119 7.88 2.06 -5.16
N VAL A 120 7.41 0.84 -5.42
CA VAL A 120 7.41 0.26 -6.76
C VAL A 120 6.53 1.06 -7.72
N LEU A 121 5.32 1.43 -7.30
CA LEU A 121 4.40 2.25 -8.09
C LEU A 121 5.04 3.60 -8.46
N THR A 122 5.74 4.22 -7.52
CA THR A 122 6.44 5.50 -7.73
C THR A 122 7.56 5.36 -8.74
N VAL A 123 8.39 4.31 -8.63
CA VAL A 123 9.45 4.03 -9.61
C VAL A 123 8.85 3.85 -11.01
N VAL A 124 7.78 3.08 -11.13
CA VAL A 124 7.09 2.86 -12.42
C VAL A 124 6.50 4.17 -12.97
N ALA A 125 5.89 4.99 -12.12
CA ALA A 125 5.31 6.27 -12.52
C ALA A 125 6.37 7.25 -13.04
N VAL A 126 7.50 7.36 -12.35
CA VAL A 126 8.63 8.20 -12.78
C VAL A 126 9.22 7.69 -14.10
N VAL A 127 9.42 6.37 -14.24
CA VAL A 127 9.88 5.76 -15.52
C VAL A 127 8.87 6.00 -16.65
N ALA A 128 7.57 6.03 -16.36
CA ALA A 128 6.52 6.33 -17.31
C ALA A 128 6.42 7.84 -17.67
N GLY A 129 7.32 8.68 -17.16
CA GLY A 129 7.37 10.11 -17.49
C GLY A 129 6.47 11.00 -16.62
N MET A 130 6.06 10.53 -15.44
CA MET A 130 5.34 11.36 -14.48
C MET A 130 6.22 12.54 -14.05
N GLN A 131 5.72 13.76 -14.21
CA GLN A 131 6.36 14.94 -13.66
C GLN A 131 6.09 15.00 -12.15
N VAL A 132 7.15 14.82 -11.36
CA VAL A 132 7.07 15.00 -9.91
C VAL A 132 7.13 16.49 -9.64
N GLY A 133 5.99 17.08 -9.29
CA GLY A 133 5.96 18.45 -8.76
C GLY A 133 6.51 18.49 -7.34
N GLY A 134 7.28 19.53 -7.02
CA GLY A 134 7.84 19.72 -5.69
C GLY A 134 9.27 19.18 -5.49
N GLY A 135 9.84 19.44 -4.32
CA GLY A 135 11.17 18.96 -3.92
C GLY A 135 11.14 17.53 -3.36
N PRO A 136 12.31 16.95 -3.02
CA PRO A 136 12.39 15.63 -2.36
C PRO A 136 11.56 15.53 -1.06
N VAL A 137 11.30 16.66 -0.42
CA VAL A 137 10.47 16.76 0.79
C VAL A 137 8.99 16.53 0.49
N ASP A 138 8.49 16.99 -0.67
CA ASP A 138 7.09 16.81 -1.07
C ASP A 138 6.79 15.34 -1.42
N LEU A 139 7.79 14.62 -1.94
CA LEU A 139 7.73 13.16 -2.10
C LEU A 139 7.57 12.44 -0.76
N VAL A 140 8.30 12.87 0.28
CA VAL A 140 8.17 12.29 1.63
C VAL A 140 6.81 12.65 2.24
N GLY A 141 6.36 13.90 2.05
CA GLY A 141 5.04 14.38 2.51
C GLY A 141 3.86 13.68 1.84
N LEU A 142 4.03 13.04 0.68
CA LEU A 142 2.99 12.23 0.05
C LEU A 142 2.78 10.87 0.76
N PHE A 143 3.80 10.34 1.42
CA PHE A 143 3.75 9.02 2.07
C PHE A 143 3.51 9.08 3.58
N VAL A 144 3.52 10.26 4.19
CA VAL A 144 3.38 10.52 5.65
C VAL A 144 2.14 11.34 5.92
#